data_AF-A0A9X1MPB2-F1
#
_entry.id   AF-A0A9X1MPB2-F1
#
_cell.length_a   1.000
_cell.length_b   1.000
_cell.length_c   1.000
_cell.angle_alpha   90.00
_cell.angle_beta   90.00
_cell.angle_gamma   90.00
#
_symmetry.space_group_name_H-M   'P 1'
#
loop_
_entity.id
_entity.type
_entity.pdbx_description
1 polymer ?
#
loop_
_entity_poly.entity_id
_entity_poly.type
_entity_poly.pdbx_seq_one_letter_code
_entity_poly.pdbx_strand_id
1 'polypeptide(L)'
;MKSRNLGFTLVELLVVIAIIGVLIALLLPAVQQAREAARRMHCSNNLKQIGLALHNYHDTFQSLPPGGFWKHDTPWSTPTPPSPDPERGPIHVAMLPFIEQSALYDKIDFSSNTAVHEQFIDAPTNSKKVRHVIVDAYVCPSDTSGGLVPGSIIASHNYSANFGPSGVGSTGNPNCPCSQGAAMNGFRNDTSHNEVNPAGPFTRRGNKYVGKFSHTTDGLSNTIFFGEVRPQCSVHNSNGWAHSNNGNGLVTTLIPINTDTCHTQAEAPGGDTCYAMCNWNLEFGFRSLHPGGAQFLKGDGSVSFLAETINHTAYQRLGQRDDGLVIDL
;
A
#
# COMPACT_ATOMS: atom_id res chain seq x y z
N MET A 1 -48.97 -32.83 41.27
CA MET A 1 -47.52 -33.06 41.45
C MET A 1 -46.86 -31.76 41.87
N LYS A 2 -46.37 -31.67 43.10
CA LYS A 2 -45.66 -30.47 43.60
C LYS A 2 -44.25 -30.46 42.98
N SER A 3 -43.95 -29.44 42.17
CA SER A 3 -42.58 -29.16 41.71
C SER A 3 -41.71 -28.85 42.93
N ARG A 4 -40.69 -29.67 43.20
CA ARG A 4 -39.62 -29.31 44.14
C ARG A 4 -38.71 -28.33 43.41
N ASN A 5 -38.87 -27.04 43.68
CA ASN A 5 -37.89 -26.05 43.25
C ASN A 5 -36.63 -26.25 44.09
N LEU A 6 -35.57 -26.79 43.48
CA LEU A 6 -34.24 -26.85 44.09
C LEU A 6 -33.68 -25.41 44.12
N GLY A 7 -33.41 -24.90 45.33
CA GLY A 7 -32.79 -23.58 45.50
C GLY A 7 -31.30 -23.65 45.16
N PHE A 8 -30.84 -22.72 44.35
CA PHE A 8 -29.42 -22.58 44.00
C PHE A 8 -28.68 -21.81 45.09
N THR A 9 -27.55 -22.31 45.56
CA THR A 9 -26.76 -21.63 46.60
C THR A 9 -25.89 -20.53 45.99
N LEU A 10 -25.64 -19.47 46.76
CA LEU A 10 -24.78 -18.36 46.35
C LEU A 10 -23.35 -18.83 45.98
N VAL A 11 -22.86 -19.89 46.65
CA VAL A 11 -21.55 -20.49 46.38
C VAL A 11 -21.53 -21.19 45.02
N GLU A 12 -22.57 -21.95 44.66
CA GLU A 12 -22.66 -22.60 43.35
C GLU A 12 -22.65 -21.58 42.21
N LEU A 13 -23.33 -20.43 42.39
CA LEU A 13 -23.31 -19.34 41.42
C LEU A 13 -21.92 -18.73 41.27
N LEU A 14 -21.26 -18.44 42.40
CA LEU A 14 -19.91 -17.87 42.41
C LEU A 14 -18.88 -18.78 41.73
N VAL A 15 -18.96 -20.10 41.95
CA VAL A 15 -18.04 -21.06 41.32
C VAL A 15 -18.27 -21.10 39.81
N VAL A 16 -19.52 -21.12 39.35
CA VAL A 16 -19.83 -21.15 37.92
C VAL A 16 -19.34 -19.88 37.22
N ILE A 17 -19.58 -18.70 37.77
CA ILE A 17 -19.08 -17.46 37.17
C ILE A 17 -17.55 -17.39 37.20
N ALA A 18 -16.90 -17.93 38.24
CA ALA A 18 -15.44 -18.00 38.30
C ALA A 18 -14.87 -18.90 37.20
N ILE A 19 -15.45 -20.09 36.99
CA ILE A 19 -15.03 -21.02 35.92
C ILE A 19 -15.25 -20.37 34.54
N ILE A 20 -16.43 -19.78 34.28
CA ILE A 20 -16.71 -19.09 33.01
C ILE A 20 -15.72 -17.94 32.81
N GLY A 21 -15.44 -17.16 33.86
CA GLY A 21 -14.47 -16.07 33.82
C GLY A 21 -13.07 -16.53 33.42
N VAL A 22 -12.59 -17.63 34.03
CA VAL A 22 -11.29 -18.23 33.67
C VAL A 22 -11.29 -18.76 32.24
N LEU A 23 -12.34 -19.45 31.81
CA LEU A 23 -12.45 -19.96 30.44
C LEU A 23 -12.45 -18.82 29.42
N ILE A 24 -13.22 -17.75 29.63
CA ILE A 24 -13.25 -16.59 28.74
C ILE A 24 -11.88 -15.89 28.72
N ALA A 25 -11.24 -15.73 29.88
CA ALA A 25 -9.92 -15.10 29.97
C ALA A 25 -8.85 -15.87 29.17
N LEU A 26 -8.94 -17.21 29.12
CA LEU A 26 -8.04 -18.04 28.32
C LEU A 26 -8.42 -18.11 26.83
N LEU A 27 -9.72 -18.09 26.51
CA LEU A 27 -10.21 -18.22 25.14
C LEU A 27 -10.15 -16.91 24.34
N LEU A 28 -10.37 -15.75 24.97
CA LEU A 28 -10.42 -14.48 24.26
C LEU A 28 -9.09 -14.13 23.55
N PRO A 29 -7.91 -14.24 24.18
CA PRO A 29 -6.64 -14.00 23.49
C PRO A 29 -6.43 -14.97 22.32
N ALA A 30 -6.79 -16.25 22.51
CA ALA A 30 -6.64 -17.28 21.48
C ALA A 30 -7.55 -17.02 20.26
N VAL A 31 -8.81 -16.62 20.48
CA VAL A 31 -9.74 -16.27 19.41
C VAL A 31 -9.24 -15.05 18.62
N GLN A 32 -8.67 -14.04 19.29
CA GLN A 32 -8.14 -12.87 18.61
C GLN A 32 -6.90 -13.21 17.76
N GLN A 33 -5.98 -14.02 18.30
CA GLN A 33 -4.81 -14.49 17.54
C GLN A 33 -5.23 -15.30 16.31
N ALA A 34 -6.22 -16.20 16.45
CA ALA A 34 -6.75 -16.97 15.33
C ALA A 34 -7.40 -16.07 14.26
N ARG A 35 -8.17 -15.06 14.67
CA ARG A 35 -8.78 -14.08 13.75
C ARG A 35 -7.72 -13.29 12.99
N GLU A 36 -6.66 -12.85 13.68
CA GLU A 36 -5.59 -12.10 13.04
C GLU A 36 -4.77 -12.96 12.07
N ALA A 37 -4.49 -14.21 12.44
CA ALA A 37 -3.86 -15.16 11.52
C ALA A 37 -4.70 -15.36 10.25
N ALA A 38 -6.03 -15.48 10.39
CA ALA A 38 -6.94 -15.57 9.24
C ALA A 38 -6.92 -14.33 8.36
N ARG A 39 -6.94 -13.12 8.95
CA ARG A 39 -6.83 -11.86 8.20
C ARG A 39 -5.50 -11.76 7.45
N ARG A 40 -4.40 -12.14 8.10
CA ARG A 40 -3.06 -12.16 7.48
C ARG A 40 -2.95 -13.15 6.32
N MET A 41 -3.58 -14.31 6.44
CA MET A 41 -3.68 -15.25 5.31
C MET A 41 -4.47 -14.64 4.15
N HIS A 42 -5.56 -13.90 4.44
CA HIS A 42 -6.32 -13.22 3.39
C HIS A 42 -5.51 -12.10 2.71
N CYS A 43 -4.78 -11.27 3.46
CA CYS A 43 -3.94 -10.22 2.86
C CYS A 43 -2.78 -10.83 2.04
N SER A 44 -2.22 -11.97 2.48
CA SER A 44 -1.28 -12.77 1.68
C SER A 44 -1.88 -13.24 0.36
N ASN A 45 -3.13 -13.73 0.38
CA ASN A 45 -3.83 -14.18 -0.83
C ASN A 45 -4.14 -13.02 -1.78
N ASN A 46 -4.48 -11.84 -1.28
CA ASN A 46 -4.67 -10.65 -2.12
C ASN A 46 -3.35 -10.25 -2.81
N LEU A 47 -2.23 -10.27 -2.09
CA LEU A 47 -0.90 -10.08 -2.70
C LEU A 47 -0.57 -11.16 -3.74
N LYS A 48 -0.96 -12.42 -3.52
CA LYS A 48 -0.83 -13.49 -4.52
C LYS A 48 -1.65 -13.20 -5.78
N GLN A 49 -2.88 -12.70 -5.64
CA GLN A 49 -3.71 -12.28 -6.77
C GLN A 49 -3.06 -11.12 -7.53
N ILE A 50 -2.49 -10.14 -6.83
CA ILE A 50 -1.69 -9.07 -7.46
C ILE A 50 -0.49 -9.65 -8.20
N GLY A 51 0.23 -10.61 -7.62
CA GLY A 51 1.34 -11.31 -8.29
C GLY A 51 0.91 -11.99 -9.59
N LEU A 52 -0.18 -12.75 -9.55
CA LEU A 52 -0.75 -13.36 -10.76
C LEU A 52 -1.14 -12.31 -11.80
N ALA A 53 -1.73 -11.20 -11.37
CA ALA A 53 -2.08 -10.10 -12.26
C ALA A 53 -0.84 -9.46 -12.92
N LEU A 54 0.27 -9.30 -12.18
CA LEU A 54 1.53 -8.81 -12.73
C LEU A 54 2.09 -9.75 -13.80
N HIS A 55 2.08 -11.06 -13.55
CA HIS A 55 2.52 -12.06 -14.53
C HIS A 55 1.62 -12.07 -15.78
N ASN A 56 0.30 -12.09 -15.61
CA ASN A 56 -0.64 -12.06 -16.74
C ASN A 56 -0.53 -10.77 -17.57
N TYR A 57 -0.32 -9.63 -16.91
CA TYR A 57 -0.05 -8.36 -17.58
C TYR A 57 1.25 -8.45 -18.39
N HIS A 58 2.32 -8.96 -17.77
CA HIS A 58 3.61 -9.14 -18.44
C HIS A 58 3.52 -10.11 -19.62
N ASP A 59 2.79 -11.21 -19.51
CA ASP A 59 2.60 -12.16 -20.60
C ASP A 59 1.88 -11.51 -21.79
N THR A 60 0.92 -10.63 -21.51
CA THR A 60 0.14 -9.91 -22.53
C THR A 60 0.94 -8.79 -23.19
N PHE A 61 1.63 -7.96 -22.40
CA PHE A 61 2.26 -6.72 -22.86
C PHE A 61 3.78 -6.78 -22.98
N GLN A 62 4.41 -7.87 -22.53
CA GLN A 62 5.88 -8.05 -22.49
C GLN A 62 6.59 -6.95 -21.67
N SER A 63 5.87 -6.40 -20.68
CA SER A 63 6.33 -5.40 -19.75
C SER A 63 5.55 -5.50 -18.44
N LEU A 64 6.13 -5.04 -17.34
CA LEU A 64 5.40 -4.79 -16.09
C LEU A 64 4.42 -3.62 -16.28
N PRO A 65 3.32 -3.59 -15.52
CA PRO A 65 2.46 -2.42 -15.53
C PRO A 65 3.22 -1.16 -15.09
N PRO A 66 2.90 0.00 -15.65
CA PRO A 66 3.50 1.26 -15.22
C PRO A 66 3.12 1.56 -13.77
N GLY A 67 4.08 2.01 -12.96
CA GLY A 67 3.84 2.34 -11.56
C GLY A 67 2.81 3.47 -11.37
N GLY A 68 2.71 4.37 -12.35
CA GLY A 68 1.65 5.34 -12.50
C GLY A 68 1.93 6.28 -13.66
N PHE A 69 0.88 6.80 -14.29
CA PHE A 69 1.00 7.87 -15.28
C PHE A 69 0.59 9.19 -14.62
N TRP A 70 1.59 9.86 -14.04
CA TRP A 70 1.40 11.14 -13.38
C TRP A 70 1.91 12.30 -14.23
N LYS A 71 1.19 13.42 -14.18
CA LYS A 71 1.49 14.64 -14.95
C LYS A 71 1.95 15.76 -14.02
N HIS A 72 3.26 16.01 -13.95
CA HIS A 72 3.77 17.31 -13.53
C HIS A 72 5.23 17.50 -13.97
N ASP A 73 5.43 17.87 -15.24
CA ASP A 73 6.76 18.23 -15.77
C ASP A 73 7.09 19.72 -15.57
N THR A 74 6.25 20.48 -14.86
CA THR A 74 6.44 21.90 -14.56
C THR A 74 6.64 22.15 -13.05
N PRO A 75 7.12 23.32 -12.60
CA PRO A 75 7.17 23.65 -11.17
C PRO A 75 5.77 23.72 -10.55
N TRP A 76 5.58 23.31 -9.29
CA TRP A 76 4.28 23.23 -8.59
C TRP A 76 3.45 24.54 -8.61
N SER A 77 4.10 25.68 -8.83
CA SER A 77 3.48 27.01 -8.97
C SER A 77 2.92 27.33 -10.36
N THR A 78 3.09 26.43 -11.34
CA THR A 78 2.65 26.66 -12.72
C THR A 78 1.48 25.73 -13.09
N PRO A 79 0.39 26.25 -13.67
CA PRO A 79 -0.69 25.41 -14.19
C PRO A 79 -0.11 24.39 -15.19
N THR A 80 -0.46 23.12 -15.03
CA THR A 80 0.03 22.05 -15.90
C THR A 80 -0.47 22.28 -17.34
N PRO A 81 0.41 22.57 -18.31
CA PRO A 81 -0.03 22.81 -19.69
C PRO A 81 -0.73 21.57 -20.27
N PRO A 82 -1.58 21.69 -21.30
CA PRO A 82 -2.12 20.54 -22.02
C PRO A 82 -0.98 19.64 -22.49
N SER A 83 -1.01 18.36 -22.10
CA SER A 83 0.00 17.36 -22.45
C SER A 83 -0.63 16.36 -23.40
N PRO A 84 0.10 15.86 -24.42
CA PRO A 84 -0.38 14.73 -25.22
C PRO A 84 -0.58 13.44 -24.39
N ASP A 85 0.00 13.38 -23.19
CA ASP A 85 -0.12 12.25 -22.25
C ASP A 85 -0.95 12.66 -21.01
N PRO A 86 -2.27 12.36 -20.97
CA PRO A 86 -3.11 12.59 -19.79
C PRO A 86 -2.78 11.62 -18.65
N GLU A 87 -3.14 11.96 -17.41
CA GLU A 87 -2.99 11.05 -16.27
C GLU A 87 -3.86 9.80 -16.45
N ARG A 88 -3.27 8.60 -16.31
CA ARG A 88 -3.94 7.31 -16.60
C ARG A 88 -4.10 6.39 -15.39
N GLY A 89 -3.96 6.93 -14.19
CA GLY A 89 -4.04 6.14 -12.96
C GLY A 89 -2.67 5.70 -12.41
N PRO A 90 -2.63 5.32 -11.13
CA PRO A 90 -1.53 4.53 -10.58
C PRO A 90 -1.57 3.10 -11.16
N ILE A 91 -0.58 2.28 -10.79
CA ILE A 91 -0.48 0.87 -11.20
C ILE A 91 -1.77 0.07 -11.05
N HIS A 92 -2.55 0.36 -10.02
CA HIS A 92 -3.84 -0.27 -9.73
C HIS A 92 -4.85 -0.16 -10.88
N VAL A 93 -4.83 0.93 -11.64
CA VAL A 93 -5.74 1.11 -12.79
C VAL A 93 -5.34 0.17 -13.94
N ALA A 94 -4.04 0.06 -14.23
CA ALA A 94 -3.52 -0.82 -15.28
C ALA A 94 -3.74 -2.31 -14.96
N MET A 95 -3.79 -2.67 -13.68
CA MET A 95 -3.98 -4.05 -13.24
C MET A 95 -5.45 -4.50 -13.25
N LEU A 96 -6.44 -3.60 -13.34
CA LEU A 96 -7.87 -3.95 -13.23
C LEU A 96 -8.30 -5.15 -14.11
N PRO A 97 -7.95 -5.24 -15.41
CA PRO A 97 -8.37 -6.36 -16.25
C PRO A 97 -7.80 -7.72 -15.78
N PHE A 98 -6.69 -7.69 -15.06
CA PHE A 98 -5.96 -8.88 -14.61
C PHE A 98 -6.31 -9.31 -13.18
N ILE A 99 -7.19 -8.56 -12.51
CA ILE A 99 -7.79 -8.88 -11.21
C ILE A 99 -9.32 -8.98 -11.30
N GLU A 100 -9.83 -9.40 -12.45
CA GLU A 100 -11.25 -9.58 -12.75
C GLU A 100 -12.11 -8.30 -12.63
N GLN A 101 -11.52 -7.13 -12.89
CA GLN A 101 -12.19 -5.83 -12.93
C GLN A 101 -12.26 -5.24 -14.35
N SER A 102 -12.33 -6.08 -15.39
CA SER A 102 -12.41 -5.63 -16.79
C SER A 102 -13.61 -4.70 -17.05
N ALA A 103 -14.78 -5.02 -16.48
CA ALA A 103 -15.97 -4.18 -16.64
C ALA A 103 -15.82 -2.77 -16.04
N LEU A 104 -14.99 -2.61 -15.00
CA LEU A 104 -14.65 -1.31 -14.44
C LEU A 104 -13.62 -0.60 -15.32
N TYR A 105 -12.62 -1.32 -15.84
CA TYR A 105 -11.61 -0.79 -16.74
C TYR A 105 -12.22 -0.24 -18.03
N ASP A 106 -13.17 -0.96 -18.63
CA ASP A 106 -13.85 -0.56 -19.88
C ASP A 106 -14.68 0.74 -19.73
N LYS A 107 -15.01 1.13 -18.49
CA LYS A 107 -15.69 2.39 -18.19
C LYS A 107 -14.75 3.59 -18.06
N ILE A 108 -13.43 3.37 -18.08
CA ILE A 108 -12.43 4.44 -17.99
C ILE A 108 -12.09 4.93 -19.39
N ASP A 109 -12.32 6.21 -19.64
CA ASP A 109 -11.94 6.88 -20.88
C ASP A 109 -10.51 7.42 -20.78
N PHE A 110 -9.55 6.62 -21.26
CA PHE A 110 -8.14 6.99 -21.36
C PHE A 110 -7.82 7.99 -22.47
N SER A 111 -8.79 8.32 -23.33
CA SER A 111 -8.65 9.34 -24.38
C SER A 111 -9.07 10.73 -23.90
N SER A 112 -9.81 10.81 -22.80
CA SER A 112 -10.19 12.09 -22.21
C SER A 112 -8.98 12.83 -21.61
N ASN A 113 -9.06 14.16 -21.61
CA ASN A 113 -8.12 15.01 -20.87
C ASN A 113 -8.43 15.06 -19.36
N THR A 114 -9.44 14.34 -18.90
CA THR A 114 -9.87 14.29 -17.49
C THR A 114 -9.13 13.17 -16.77
N ALA A 115 -8.60 13.46 -15.59
CA ALA A 115 -7.92 12.46 -14.79
C ALA A 115 -8.88 11.30 -14.44
N VAL A 116 -8.37 10.06 -14.50
CA VAL A 116 -9.17 8.83 -14.27
C VAL A 116 -10.07 8.91 -13.03
N HIS A 117 -9.54 9.43 -11.93
CA HIS A 117 -10.25 9.51 -10.66
C HIS A 117 -11.48 10.46 -10.68
N GLU A 118 -11.56 11.38 -11.63
CA GLU A 118 -12.66 12.34 -11.78
C GLU A 118 -13.78 11.85 -12.72
N GLN A 119 -13.53 10.77 -13.46
CA GLN A 119 -14.48 10.20 -14.42
C GLN A 119 -15.64 9.47 -13.72
N PHE A 120 -16.77 9.33 -14.42
CA PHE A 120 -17.98 8.70 -13.92
C PHE A 120 -18.20 7.32 -14.56
N ILE A 121 -18.60 6.33 -13.77
CA ILE A 121 -18.85 4.96 -14.25
C ILE A 121 -20.27 4.76 -14.79
N ASP A 122 -21.23 5.60 -14.41
CA ASP A 122 -22.65 5.47 -14.77
C ASP A 122 -23.15 6.78 -15.39
N ALA A 123 -22.74 7.03 -16.64
CA ALA A 123 -23.28 8.11 -17.47
C ALA A 123 -24.60 7.66 -18.13
N PRO A 124 -25.64 8.52 -18.23
CA PRO A 124 -25.68 9.97 -17.98
C PRO A 124 -26.07 10.37 -16.53
N THR A 125 -26.14 9.42 -15.60
CA THR A 125 -26.68 9.63 -14.24
C THR A 125 -25.72 10.25 -13.20
N ASN A 126 -24.46 10.56 -13.55
CA ASN A 126 -23.50 11.38 -12.78
C ASN A 126 -23.37 11.06 -11.27
N SER A 127 -23.70 9.86 -10.80
CA SER A 127 -23.81 9.60 -9.35
C SER A 127 -22.56 9.00 -8.72
N LYS A 128 -21.77 8.21 -9.47
CA LYS A 128 -20.58 7.53 -8.92
C LYS A 128 -19.33 7.77 -9.78
N LYS A 129 -18.31 8.33 -9.15
CA LYS A 129 -16.96 8.47 -9.74
C LYS A 129 -16.22 7.14 -9.71
N VAL A 130 -15.32 6.91 -10.66
CA VAL A 130 -14.43 5.73 -10.71
C VAL A 130 -13.74 5.49 -9.36
N ARG A 131 -13.19 6.56 -8.76
CA ARG A 131 -12.49 6.50 -7.46
C ARG A 131 -13.36 6.12 -6.26
N HIS A 132 -14.68 6.00 -6.40
CA HIS A 132 -15.59 5.58 -5.32
C HIS A 132 -15.95 4.08 -5.40
N VAL A 133 -15.44 3.36 -6.41
CA VAL A 133 -15.66 1.91 -6.54
C VAL A 133 -14.63 1.18 -5.68
N ILE A 134 -15.09 0.41 -4.70
CA ILE A 134 -14.22 -0.46 -3.91
C ILE A 134 -13.82 -1.65 -4.78
N VAL A 135 -12.52 -1.92 -4.83
CA VAL A 135 -11.95 -3.09 -5.52
C VAL A 135 -11.42 -4.02 -4.43
N ASP A 136 -12.15 -5.10 -4.16
CA ASP A 136 -11.90 -5.97 -3.00
C ASP A 136 -10.48 -6.57 -2.99
N ALA A 137 -9.93 -6.86 -4.17
CA ALA A 137 -8.55 -7.36 -4.31
C ALA A 137 -7.49 -6.37 -3.79
N TYR A 138 -7.82 -5.08 -3.67
CA TYR A 138 -6.94 -4.05 -3.13
C TYR A 138 -7.15 -3.78 -1.64
N VAL A 139 -8.13 -4.40 -0.99
CA VAL A 139 -8.47 -4.12 0.41
C VAL A 139 -7.93 -5.23 1.31
N CYS A 140 -7.16 -4.86 2.33
CA CYS A 140 -6.71 -5.82 3.36
C CYS A 140 -7.78 -5.91 4.45
N PRO A 141 -8.30 -7.11 4.79
CA PRO A 141 -9.33 -7.26 5.83
C PRO A 141 -8.91 -6.84 7.24
N SER A 142 -7.62 -6.63 7.50
CA SER A 142 -7.16 -6.01 8.75
C SER A 142 -7.44 -4.51 8.81
N ASP A 143 -7.64 -3.84 7.68
CA ASP A 143 -8.09 -2.47 7.63
C ASP A 143 -9.60 -2.39 7.89
N THR A 144 -9.96 -1.82 9.05
CA THR A 144 -11.34 -1.73 9.52
C THR A 144 -12.14 -0.63 8.83
N SER A 145 -11.53 0.13 7.91
CA SER A 145 -12.19 1.18 7.14
C SER A 145 -13.09 0.68 6.00
N GLY A 146 -13.16 -0.65 5.80
CA GLY A 146 -14.08 -1.27 4.84
C GLY A 146 -13.78 -0.92 3.39
N GLY A 147 -12.50 -0.70 3.06
CA GLY A 147 -12.07 -0.35 1.70
C GLY A 147 -12.28 1.12 1.35
N LEU A 148 -12.61 1.98 2.31
CA LEU A 148 -12.68 3.42 2.14
C LEU A 148 -11.54 4.11 2.88
N VAL A 149 -11.10 5.26 2.36
CA VAL A 149 -10.19 6.12 3.13
C VAL A 149 -10.97 6.66 4.34
N PRO A 150 -10.43 6.58 5.58
CA PRO A 150 -11.16 7.03 6.77
C PRO A 150 -11.68 8.47 6.64
N GLY A 151 -12.97 8.67 6.94
CA GLY A 151 -13.63 9.97 6.84
C GLY A 151 -13.94 10.43 5.41
N SER A 152 -13.83 9.54 4.42
CA SER A 152 -14.04 9.84 3.01
C SER A 152 -14.94 8.81 2.31
N ILE A 153 -15.44 9.17 1.13
CA ILE A 153 -16.15 8.28 0.20
C ILE A 153 -15.22 7.68 -0.86
N ILE A 154 -13.92 8.00 -0.79
CA ILE A 154 -12.90 7.54 -1.72
C ILE A 154 -12.56 6.08 -1.41
N ALA A 155 -12.61 5.23 -2.42
CA ALA A 155 -12.18 3.85 -2.32
C ALA A 155 -10.64 3.76 -2.19
N SER A 156 -10.22 3.00 -1.21
CA SER A 156 -8.83 2.88 -0.75
C SER A 156 -8.06 1.77 -1.48
N HIS A 157 -6.78 1.62 -1.15
CA HIS A 157 -5.97 0.45 -1.48
C HIS A 157 -4.96 0.17 -0.36
N ASN A 158 -4.74 -1.09 0.01
CA ASN A 158 -3.82 -1.47 1.08
C ASN A 158 -2.53 -2.11 0.56
N TYR A 159 -2.31 -2.10 -0.75
CA TYR A 159 -1.10 -2.65 -1.37
C TYR A 159 -0.52 -1.62 -2.33
N SER A 160 0.79 -1.40 -2.27
CA SER A 160 1.49 -0.47 -3.16
C SER A 160 2.71 -1.14 -3.76
N ALA A 161 3.06 -0.68 -4.96
CA ALA A 161 4.24 -1.11 -5.68
C ALA A 161 5.52 -0.52 -5.07
N ASN A 162 6.61 -1.25 -5.21
CA ASN A 162 7.93 -0.85 -4.76
C ASN A 162 8.68 -0.09 -5.86
N PHE A 163 9.15 1.12 -5.58
CA PHE A 163 10.10 1.85 -6.45
C PHE A 163 11.55 1.82 -5.96
N GLY A 164 11.83 0.95 -4.99
CA GLY A 164 13.15 0.65 -4.43
C GLY A 164 13.59 1.67 -3.40
N PRO A 165 14.83 1.58 -2.88
CA PRO A 165 15.38 2.48 -1.87
C PRO A 165 15.76 3.85 -2.47
N SER A 166 14.86 4.41 -3.29
CA SER A 166 14.90 5.77 -3.80
C SER A 166 14.04 6.64 -2.91
N GLY A 167 14.45 7.89 -2.70
CA GLY A 167 13.62 8.85 -1.97
C GLY A 167 12.80 9.75 -2.90
N VAL A 168 11.82 10.43 -2.32
CA VAL A 168 10.80 11.18 -3.07
C VAL A 168 11.13 12.67 -3.09
N GLY A 169 11.72 13.14 -4.20
CA GLY A 169 12.10 14.54 -4.40
C GLY A 169 13.24 15.01 -3.49
N SER A 170 13.90 16.11 -3.85
CA SER A 170 15.07 16.63 -3.12
C SER A 170 14.71 17.55 -1.93
N THR A 171 13.48 18.08 -1.87
CA THR A 171 13.08 19.10 -0.87
C THR A 171 11.90 18.69 0.02
N GLY A 172 11.30 17.51 -0.18
CA GLY A 172 10.07 17.11 0.52
C GLY A 172 8.89 18.05 0.25
N ASN A 173 7.86 17.98 1.10
CA ASN A 173 6.69 18.87 1.04
C ASN A 173 7.02 20.22 1.72
N PRO A 174 7.03 21.36 1.00
CA PRO A 174 7.33 22.66 1.61
C PRO A 174 6.34 23.08 2.71
N ASN A 175 5.09 22.61 2.62
CA ASN A 175 4.03 22.89 3.60
C ASN A 175 4.04 21.92 4.78
N CYS A 176 4.92 20.93 4.77
CA CYS A 176 5.04 19.89 5.78
C CYS A 176 6.53 19.50 5.87
N PRO A 177 7.40 20.42 6.32
CA PRO A 177 8.85 20.24 6.27
C PRO A 177 9.30 19.09 7.17
N CYS A 178 10.50 18.57 6.95
CA CYS A 178 11.11 17.58 7.83
C CYS A 178 12.61 17.84 7.91
N SER A 179 13.09 18.12 9.13
CA SER A 179 14.51 18.33 9.41
C SER A 179 15.34 17.08 9.12
N GLN A 180 14.74 15.89 9.23
CA GLN A 180 15.38 14.60 8.99
C GLN A 180 15.31 14.15 7.53
N GLY A 181 14.60 14.87 6.65
CA GLY A 181 14.33 14.43 5.28
C GLY A 181 15.61 14.25 4.45
N ALA A 182 16.59 15.14 4.63
CA ALA A 182 17.89 15.02 3.98
C ALA A 182 18.69 13.79 4.47
N ALA A 183 18.65 13.50 5.78
CA ALA A 183 19.30 12.33 6.35
C ALA A 183 18.65 11.03 5.85
N MET A 184 17.31 10.98 5.77
CA MET A 184 16.59 9.83 5.22
C MET A 184 16.94 9.59 3.75
N ASN A 185 16.98 10.65 2.94
CA ASN A 185 17.45 10.59 1.56
C ASN A 185 18.94 10.19 1.44
N GLY A 186 19.74 10.37 2.50
CA GLY A 186 21.14 9.96 2.56
C GLY A 186 21.34 8.46 2.76
N PHE A 187 20.32 7.70 3.16
CA PHE A 187 20.38 6.23 3.23
C PHE A 187 20.20 5.55 1.87
N ARG A 188 20.07 6.31 0.78
CA ARG A 188 20.09 5.75 -0.57
C ARG A 188 21.46 5.15 -0.81
N ASN A 189 21.53 3.83 -0.97
CA ASN A 189 22.77 3.11 -1.24
C ASN A 189 23.31 3.40 -2.67
N ASP A 190 22.44 3.87 -3.57
CA ASP A 190 22.79 4.25 -4.93
C ASP A 190 22.09 5.57 -5.33
N THR A 191 22.85 6.47 -5.96
CA THR A 191 22.36 7.74 -6.53
C THR A 191 22.30 7.73 -8.06
N SER A 192 22.71 6.63 -8.69
CA SER A 192 22.64 6.40 -10.14
C SER A 192 21.19 6.19 -10.61
N HIS A 193 20.33 5.71 -9.71
CA HIS A 193 18.90 5.52 -9.99
C HIS A 193 18.12 6.83 -9.96
N ASN A 194 17.20 6.95 -10.90
CA ASN A 194 16.35 8.12 -11.11
C ASN A 194 15.01 7.70 -11.75
N GLU A 195 14.21 8.64 -12.23
CA GLU A 195 12.87 8.34 -12.76
C GLU A 195 12.87 7.52 -14.06
N VAL A 196 13.94 7.57 -14.86
CA VAL A 196 14.12 6.76 -16.09
C VAL A 196 14.86 5.45 -15.80
N ASN A 197 15.51 5.34 -14.64
CA ASN A 197 16.18 4.15 -14.16
C ASN A 197 15.91 3.95 -12.66
N PRO A 198 14.71 3.49 -12.24
CA PRO A 198 14.38 3.40 -10.83
C PRO A 198 15.15 2.26 -10.13
N ALA A 199 15.44 2.41 -8.84
CA ALA A 199 16.13 1.37 -8.06
C ALA A 199 15.26 0.10 -7.88
N GLY A 200 13.95 0.30 -7.78
CA GLY A 200 12.99 -0.80 -7.72
C GLY A 200 12.42 -1.19 -9.08
N PRO A 201 11.51 -2.18 -9.09
CA PRO A 201 10.86 -2.66 -10.30
C PRO A 201 9.89 -1.64 -10.93
N PHE A 202 9.37 -0.68 -10.15
CA PHE A 202 8.39 0.31 -10.60
C PHE A 202 8.89 1.76 -10.42
N THR A 203 8.23 2.71 -11.09
CA THR A 203 8.49 4.15 -10.96
C THR A 203 7.19 4.94 -10.93
N ARG A 204 7.22 6.12 -10.32
CA ARG A 204 6.12 7.09 -10.34
C ARG A 204 5.84 7.70 -11.71
N ARG A 205 6.81 7.64 -12.63
CA ARG A 205 6.70 8.15 -14.00
C ARG A 205 6.74 7.02 -15.01
N GLY A 206 5.64 6.27 -15.12
CA GLY A 206 5.50 5.13 -16.02
C GLY A 206 5.65 5.47 -17.51
N ASN A 207 5.58 6.75 -17.88
CA ASN A 207 5.91 7.24 -19.23
C ASN A 207 7.43 7.35 -19.49
N LYS A 208 8.27 7.25 -18.46
CA LYS A 208 9.74 7.39 -18.54
C LYS A 208 10.48 6.06 -18.42
N TYR A 209 9.86 5.04 -17.84
CA TYR A 209 10.46 3.72 -17.67
C TYR A 209 9.41 2.62 -17.84
N VAL A 210 9.75 1.62 -18.65
CA VAL A 210 8.94 0.43 -18.89
C VAL A 210 9.63 -0.74 -18.20
N GLY A 211 9.05 -1.18 -17.08
CA GLY A 211 9.59 -2.30 -16.30
C GLY A 211 9.49 -3.63 -17.03
N LYS A 212 10.43 -4.54 -16.77
CA LYS A 212 10.41 -5.93 -17.23
C LYS A 212 10.97 -6.82 -16.13
N PHE A 213 10.53 -8.08 -16.07
CA PHE A 213 11.11 -9.05 -15.14
C PHE A 213 12.61 -9.24 -15.37
N SER A 214 13.08 -9.14 -16.61
CA SER A 214 14.50 -9.24 -16.96
C SER A 214 15.37 -8.10 -16.41
N HIS A 215 14.79 -6.98 -15.97
CA HIS A 215 15.53 -5.90 -15.32
C HIS A 215 15.81 -6.19 -13.84
N THR A 216 15.19 -7.22 -13.26
CA THR A 216 15.44 -7.66 -11.89
C THR A 216 16.52 -8.72 -11.87
N THR A 217 17.78 -8.27 -11.98
CA THR A 217 18.96 -9.16 -12.05
C THR A 217 19.32 -9.78 -10.70
N ASP A 218 18.87 -9.20 -9.59
CA ASP A 218 19.08 -9.75 -8.23
C ASP A 218 18.16 -10.95 -7.92
N GLY A 219 17.28 -11.27 -8.87
CA GLY A 219 16.37 -12.40 -8.81
C GLY A 219 14.95 -12.00 -8.42
N LEU A 220 13.98 -12.51 -9.17
CA LEU A 220 12.55 -12.25 -8.94
C LEU A 220 12.08 -12.68 -7.54
N SER A 221 12.62 -13.77 -7.00
CA SER A 221 12.30 -14.27 -5.66
C SER A 221 12.87 -13.39 -4.54
N ASN A 222 13.90 -12.59 -4.82
CA ASN A 222 14.60 -11.81 -3.81
C ASN A 222 14.12 -10.35 -3.78
N THR A 223 13.62 -9.81 -4.89
CA THR A 223 13.16 -8.43 -4.98
C THR A 223 11.67 -8.28 -4.63
N ILE A 224 11.36 -7.32 -3.76
CA ILE A 224 10.01 -6.88 -3.40
C ILE A 224 9.41 -6.12 -4.58
N PHE A 225 8.21 -6.52 -4.98
CA PHE A 225 7.44 -5.87 -6.03
C PHE A 225 6.27 -5.09 -5.43
N PHE A 226 5.55 -5.67 -4.48
CA PHE A 226 4.47 -5.03 -3.74
C PHE A 226 4.58 -5.33 -2.26
N GLY A 227 3.87 -4.54 -1.46
CA GLY A 227 3.73 -4.78 -0.03
C GLY A 227 2.58 -3.98 0.53
N GLU A 228 2.27 -4.26 1.79
CA GLU A 228 1.16 -3.62 2.48
C GLU A 228 1.43 -2.14 2.77
N VAL A 229 0.37 -1.34 2.67
CA VAL A 229 0.35 0.07 3.07
C VAL A 229 -0.90 0.38 3.88
N ARG A 230 -0.81 1.46 4.65
CA ARG A 230 -1.91 2.04 5.42
C ARG A 230 -2.28 3.40 4.83
N PRO A 231 -3.40 3.51 4.09
CA PRO A 231 -3.78 4.71 3.33
C PRO A 231 -3.90 5.96 4.18
N GLN A 232 -4.38 5.83 5.42
CA GLN A 232 -4.50 6.94 6.37
C GLN A 232 -3.16 7.51 6.85
N CYS A 233 -2.04 6.82 6.57
CA CYS A 233 -0.70 7.24 7.00
C CYS A 233 0.09 7.95 5.90
N SER A 234 -0.56 8.20 4.76
CA SER A 234 0.07 8.79 3.60
C SER A 234 -0.92 9.69 2.87
N VAL A 235 -0.55 10.96 2.66
CA VAL A 235 -1.35 11.88 1.86
C VAL A 235 -1.46 11.40 0.41
N HIS A 236 -0.47 10.64 -0.08
CA HIS A 236 -0.53 10.04 -1.41
C HIS A 236 -1.47 8.85 -1.46
N ASN A 237 -1.34 7.86 -0.58
CA ASN A 237 -2.21 6.67 -0.59
C ASN A 237 -3.66 6.99 -0.16
N SER A 238 -3.88 7.99 0.68
CA SER A 238 -5.24 8.45 1.06
C SER A 238 -6.03 9.09 -0.10
N ASN A 239 -5.40 9.25 -1.27
CA ASN A 239 -6.12 9.64 -2.47
C ASN A 239 -6.88 8.49 -3.17
N GLY A 240 -6.71 7.25 -2.69
CA GLY A 240 -7.41 6.07 -3.21
C GLY A 240 -6.77 5.46 -4.44
N TRP A 241 -7.30 4.33 -4.91
CA TRP A 241 -6.65 3.47 -5.90
C TRP A 241 -6.61 4.02 -7.34
N ALA A 242 -7.35 5.09 -7.65
CA ALA A 242 -7.49 5.61 -9.01
C ALA A 242 -6.77 6.94 -9.25
N HIS A 243 -6.23 7.58 -8.22
CA HIS A 243 -5.62 8.92 -8.33
C HIS A 243 -4.11 8.80 -8.60
N SER A 244 -3.59 9.48 -9.62
CA SER A 244 -2.19 9.33 -10.04
C SER A 244 -1.21 10.30 -9.38
N ASN A 245 -1.61 11.07 -8.36
CA ASN A 245 -0.75 12.10 -7.78
C ASN A 245 0.60 11.53 -7.30
N ASN A 246 1.71 12.07 -7.82
CA ASN A 246 3.12 11.96 -7.41
C ASN A 246 3.51 10.78 -6.47
N GLY A 247 3.10 9.56 -6.80
CA GLY A 247 3.46 8.34 -6.04
C GLY A 247 2.31 7.66 -5.28
N ASN A 248 1.05 8.01 -5.54
CA ASN A 248 -0.07 7.13 -5.17
C ASN A 248 0.15 5.71 -5.75
N GLY A 249 -0.09 4.70 -4.93
CA GLY A 249 0.12 3.31 -5.30
C GLY A 249 1.59 2.88 -5.34
N LEU A 250 2.52 3.73 -4.89
CA LEU A 250 3.96 3.48 -4.88
C LEU A 250 4.57 3.86 -3.53
N VAL A 251 5.52 3.05 -3.07
CA VAL A 251 6.26 3.27 -1.81
C VAL A 251 7.71 2.79 -1.96
N THR A 252 8.57 3.23 -1.05
CA THR A 252 10.01 2.98 -1.03
C THR A 252 10.39 2.04 0.10
N THR A 253 11.47 1.29 -0.09
CA THR A 253 12.16 0.55 0.98
C THR A 253 13.20 1.39 1.72
N LEU A 254 13.32 2.68 1.39
CA LEU A 254 14.16 3.63 2.13
C LEU A 254 13.65 3.89 3.55
N ILE A 255 12.35 3.70 3.78
CA ILE A 255 11.70 3.97 5.06
C ILE A 255 11.44 2.65 5.79
N PRO A 256 11.86 2.50 7.07
CA PRO A 256 11.59 1.30 7.84
C PRO A 256 10.11 0.91 7.85
N ILE A 257 9.85 -0.39 7.86
CA ILE A 257 8.49 -0.95 7.92
C ILE A 257 7.79 -0.38 9.16
N ASN A 258 6.51 -0.01 9.01
CA ASN A 258 5.67 0.50 10.10
C ASN A 258 6.15 1.84 10.73
N THR A 259 7.01 2.61 10.06
CA THR A 259 7.33 3.99 10.49
C THR A 259 6.06 4.81 10.64
N ASP A 260 5.72 5.23 11.86
CA ASP A 260 4.41 5.83 12.14
C ASP A 260 4.30 7.26 11.61
N THR A 261 3.59 7.41 10.49
CA THR A 261 3.25 8.70 9.89
C THR A 261 1.75 8.95 9.90
N CYS A 262 0.99 8.24 10.73
CA CYS A 262 -0.48 8.24 10.72
C CYS A 262 -1.08 9.45 11.46
N HIS A 263 -0.40 10.59 11.43
CA HIS A 263 -0.72 11.79 12.19
C HIS A 263 -0.97 12.98 11.28
N THR A 264 -1.88 13.88 11.66
CA THR A 264 -1.89 15.23 11.08
C THR A 264 -0.64 16.01 11.54
N GLN A 265 -0.35 17.15 10.92
CA GLN A 265 0.77 17.99 11.36
C GLN A 265 0.66 18.41 12.83
N ALA A 266 -0.57 18.70 13.29
CA ALA A 266 -0.83 19.14 14.66
C ALA A 266 -0.70 18.00 15.69
N GLU A 267 -0.89 16.76 15.25
CA GLU A 267 -0.84 15.56 16.10
C GLU A 267 0.53 14.87 16.05
N ALA A 268 1.42 15.31 15.15
CA ALA A 268 2.72 14.69 14.97
C ALA A 268 3.51 14.63 16.29
N PRO A 269 4.08 13.48 16.66
CA PRO A 269 4.76 13.29 17.94
C PRO A 269 5.83 14.37 18.20
N GLY A 270 5.72 15.04 19.35
CA GLY A 270 6.66 16.10 19.73
C GLY A 270 6.66 17.32 18.81
N GLY A 271 5.64 17.48 17.95
CA GLY A 271 5.59 18.51 16.92
C GLY A 271 6.54 18.26 15.74
N ASP A 272 7.13 17.06 15.63
CA ASP A 272 8.03 16.71 14.53
C ASP A 272 7.23 16.32 13.28
N THR A 273 7.07 17.29 12.38
CA THR A 273 6.33 17.13 11.13
C THR A 273 6.92 16.07 10.18
N CYS A 274 8.12 15.53 10.45
CA CYS A 274 8.61 14.32 9.77
C CYS A 274 7.65 13.14 9.91
N TYR A 275 6.97 13.01 11.04
CA TYR A 275 6.03 11.92 11.35
C TYR A 275 4.57 12.27 11.00
N ALA A 276 4.35 13.34 10.23
CA ALA A 276 3.02 13.68 9.73
C ALA A 276 2.77 12.99 8.37
N MET A 277 1.51 12.62 8.10
CA MET A 277 1.10 11.94 6.87
C MET A 277 1.36 12.76 5.59
N CYS A 278 1.54 14.08 5.73
CA CYS A 278 1.84 14.98 4.62
C CYS A 278 3.33 15.06 4.27
N ASN A 279 4.21 14.40 5.02
CA ASN A 279 5.65 14.51 4.83
C ASN A 279 6.17 13.48 3.83
N TRP A 280 6.45 13.94 2.61
CA TRP A 280 6.84 13.08 1.49
C TRP A 280 8.16 12.31 1.69
N ASN A 281 8.95 12.60 2.74
CA ASN A 281 10.17 11.82 2.98
C ASN A 281 9.85 10.51 3.71
N LEU A 282 8.97 10.53 4.70
CA LEU A 282 8.69 9.35 5.55
C LEU A 282 7.37 8.65 5.19
N GLU A 283 6.36 9.35 4.66
CA GLU A 283 5.05 8.72 4.40
C GLU A 283 5.08 7.68 3.27
N PHE A 284 6.12 7.65 2.43
CA PHE A 284 6.30 6.66 1.36
C PHE A 284 6.85 5.30 1.85
N GLY A 285 6.57 4.87 3.08
CA GLY A 285 6.96 3.57 3.62
C GLY A 285 5.89 2.49 3.51
N PHE A 286 6.32 1.23 3.48
CA PHE A 286 5.44 0.08 3.68
C PHE A 286 4.96 -0.02 5.13
N ARG A 287 3.69 -0.38 5.32
CA ARG A 287 3.02 -0.41 6.64
C ARG A 287 1.89 -1.41 6.67
N SER A 288 1.70 -2.07 7.79
CA SER A 288 0.61 -3.01 8.01
C SER A 288 -0.05 -2.81 9.38
N LEU A 289 -1.25 -3.36 9.52
CA LEU A 289 -1.92 -3.53 10.82
C LEU A 289 -1.58 -4.90 11.45
N HIS A 290 -0.90 -5.77 10.72
CA HIS A 290 -0.42 -7.04 11.25
C HIS A 290 0.63 -6.82 12.34
N PRO A 291 0.55 -7.51 13.48
CA PRO A 291 1.55 -7.38 14.53
C PRO A 291 2.96 -7.75 14.08
N GLY A 292 3.92 -6.86 14.30
CA GLY A 292 5.37 -7.13 14.18
C GLY A 292 5.95 -7.07 12.76
N GLY A 293 5.21 -6.62 11.75
CA GLY A 293 5.71 -6.55 10.37
C GLY A 293 4.64 -6.38 9.32
N ALA A 294 4.97 -6.68 8.06
CA ALA A 294 4.08 -6.55 6.92
C ALA A 294 4.26 -7.67 5.91
N GLN A 295 3.24 -7.93 5.09
CA GLN A 295 3.31 -8.87 3.97
C GLN A 295 3.89 -8.18 2.73
N PHE A 296 4.74 -8.92 2.01
CA PHE A 296 5.40 -8.47 0.79
C PHE A 296 5.30 -9.52 -0.30
N LEU A 297 4.96 -9.06 -1.50
CA LEU A 297 4.99 -9.82 -2.74
C LEU A 297 6.37 -9.67 -3.39
N LYS A 298 6.95 -10.79 -3.80
CA LYS A 298 8.17 -10.85 -4.61
C LYS A 298 7.85 -10.94 -6.09
N GLY A 299 8.84 -10.65 -6.93
CA GLY A 299 8.70 -10.66 -8.39
C GLY A 299 8.39 -12.03 -9.00
N ASP A 300 8.60 -13.12 -8.28
CA ASP A 300 8.25 -14.49 -8.70
C ASP A 300 6.84 -14.91 -8.27
N GLY A 301 6.08 -13.99 -7.68
CA GLY A 301 4.75 -14.25 -7.14
C GLY A 301 4.76 -14.88 -5.73
N SER A 302 5.92 -15.13 -5.11
CA SER A 302 6.00 -15.56 -3.71
C SER A 302 5.59 -14.42 -2.76
N VAL A 303 5.00 -14.77 -1.62
CA VAL A 303 4.61 -13.78 -0.59
C VAL A 303 5.24 -14.19 0.72
N SER A 304 5.91 -13.24 1.36
CA SER A 304 6.64 -13.43 2.61
C SER A 304 6.32 -12.31 3.59
N PHE A 305 6.28 -12.65 4.87
CA PHE A 305 6.17 -11.65 5.92
C PHE A 305 7.56 -11.21 6.35
N LEU A 306 7.80 -9.90 6.35
CA LEU A 306 9.04 -9.33 6.87
C LEU A 306 8.75 -8.67 8.22
N ALA A 307 9.56 -9.03 9.21
CA ALA A 307 9.49 -8.42 10.53
C ALA A 307 9.89 -6.94 10.44
N GLU A 308 9.23 -6.07 11.20
CA GLU A 308 9.58 -4.64 11.27
C GLU A 308 10.97 -4.39 11.88
N THR A 309 11.51 -5.40 12.57
CA THR A 309 12.86 -5.41 13.16
C THR A 309 13.96 -5.90 12.22
N ILE A 310 13.64 -6.20 10.95
CA ILE A 310 14.62 -6.59 9.93
C ILE A 310 15.76 -5.56 9.86
N ASN A 311 16.98 -6.02 9.60
CA ASN A 311 18.10 -5.12 9.35
C ASN A 311 17.75 -4.18 8.19
N HIS A 312 17.87 -2.87 8.41
CA HIS A 312 17.38 -1.88 7.47
C HIS A 312 18.09 -1.95 6.11
N THR A 313 19.41 -2.15 6.09
CA THR A 313 20.17 -2.34 4.85
C THR A 313 19.73 -3.59 4.11
N ALA A 314 19.41 -4.67 4.82
CA ALA A 314 18.87 -5.87 4.20
C ALA A 314 17.51 -5.60 3.53
N TYR A 315 16.62 -4.91 4.24
CA TYR A 315 15.33 -4.52 3.70
C TYR A 315 15.43 -3.60 2.46
N GLN A 316 16.37 -2.66 2.47
CA GLN A 316 16.63 -1.81 1.31
C GLN A 316 17.07 -2.61 0.09
N ARG A 317 18.00 -3.55 0.25
CA ARG A 317 18.48 -4.46 -0.82
C ARG A 317 17.36 -5.31 -1.38
N LEU A 318 16.47 -5.83 -0.53
CA LEU A 318 15.27 -6.53 -1.00
C LEU A 318 14.35 -5.63 -1.83
N GLY A 319 14.41 -4.30 -1.67
CA GLY A 319 13.68 -3.37 -2.52
C GLY A 319 14.39 -3.00 -3.83
N GLN A 320 15.69 -3.28 -3.94
CA GLN A 320 16.48 -3.01 -5.12
C GLN A 320 16.40 -4.20 -6.09
N ARG A 321 16.50 -3.91 -7.39
CA ARG A 321 16.34 -4.93 -8.44
C ARG A 321 17.66 -5.38 -9.07
N ASP A 322 18.69 -4.55 -9.01
CA ASP A 322 19.92 -4.67 -9.81
C ASP A 322 21.21 -4.19 -9.10
N ASP A 323 21.32 -4.33 -7.77
CA ASP A 323 22.56 -4.00 -7.04
C ASP A 323 23.59 -5.13 -6.95
N GLY A 324 23.22 -6.35 -7.32
CA GLY A 324 24.06 -7.54 -7.22
C GLY A 324 24.28 -8.05 -5.78
N LEU A 325 23.63 -7.45 -4.78
CA LEU A 325 23.76 -7.74 -3.35
C LEU A 325 22.57 -8.54 -2.84
N VAL A 326 22.36 -9.70 -3.45
CA VAL A 326 21.27 -10.63 -3.14
C VAL A 326 21.29 -11.06 -1.67
N ILE A 327 20.11 -11.11 -1.06
CA ILE A 327 19.90 -11.57 0.31
C ILE A 327 19.06 -12.83 0.31
N ASP A 328 19.55 -13.84 1.03
CA ASP A 328 18.78 -15.03 1.40
C ASP A 328 18.24 -14.80 2.82
N LEU A 329 16.93 -14.90 3.00
CA LEU A 329 16.22 -14.63 4.26
C LEU A 329 15.83 -15.91 4.98
#